data_AF-A0A5S5D2Y3-F1
#
_entry.id   AF-A0A5S5D2Y3-F1
#
_cell.length_a   1.000
_cell.length_b   1.000
_cell.length_c   1.000
_cell.angle_alpha   90.00
_cell.angle_beta   90.00
_cell.angle_gamma   90.00
#
_symmetry.space_group_name_H-M   'P 1'
#
loop_
_entity.id
_entity.type
_entity.pdbx_description
1 polymer ?
#
loop_
_entity_poly.entity_id
_entity_poly.type
_entity_poly.pdbx_seq_one_letter_code
_entity_poly.pdbx_strand_id
1 'polypeptide(L)' 'MEPLAPRQETPWQPLLDAGLPMEEIRRLVTRLGFEAVVAGPSPLGTGLLDLVGDRPPPVRAAWLETLERITTMPVPGA' A
#
# COMPACT_ATOMS: atom_id res chain seq x y z
N MET A 1 -4.91 34.30 4.16
CA MET A 1 -4.91 32.92 4.67
C MET A 1 -5.21 32.02 3.48
N GLU A 2 -4.17 31.45 2.88
CA GLU A 2 -4.32 30.50 1.78
C GLU A 2 -4.84 29.16 2.34
N PRO A 3 -5.81 28.50 1.70
CA PRO A 3 -6.21 27.16 2.10
C PRO A 3 -5.01 26.24 1.90
N LEU A 4 -4.50 25.68 3.00
CA LEU A 4 -3.52 24.61 2.95
C LEU A 4 -4.10 23.53 2.03
N ALA A 5 -3.45 23.31 0.88
CA ALA A 5 -3.75 22.20 -0.01
C ALA A 5 -4.00 20.94 0.84
N PRO A 6 -4.96 20.06 0.47
CA PRO A 6 -5.20 18.84 1.22
C PRO A 6 -3.85 18.19 1.43
N ARG A 7 -3.46 18.00 2.69
CA ARG A 7 -2.19 17.37 3.05
C ARG A 7 -2.21 16.05 2.30
N GLN A 8 -1.41 15.94 1.23
CA GLN A 8 -1.32 14.73 0.45
C GLN A 8 -0.64 13.71 1.36
N GLU A 9 -1.42 13.10 2.25
CA GLU A 9 -0.96 12.05 3.14
C GLU A 9 -0.41 10.97 2.23
N THR A 10 0.85 10.59 2.48
CA THR A 10 1.46 9.57 1.63
C THR A 10 0.63 8.29 1.74
N PRO A 11 0.47 7.51 0.67
CA PRO A 11 -0.35 6.30 0.71
C PRO A 11 0.12 5.29 1.78
N TRP A 12 1.37 5.43 2.23
CA TRP A 12 2.04 4.62 3.24
C TRP A 12 1.78 5.07 4.69
N GLN A 13 1.11 6.22 4.91
CA GLN A 13 0.82 6.75 6.26
C GLN A 13 0.19 5.70 7.19
N PRO A 14 -0.82 4.91 6.75
CA PRO A 14 -1.45 3.90 7.61
C PRO A 14 -0.47 2.81 8.07
N LEU A 15 0.49 2.44 7.21
CA LEU A 15 1.51 1.45 7.55
C LEU A 15 2.52 1.99 8.56
N LEU A 16 2.88 3.27 8.42
CA LEU A 16 3.74 3.96 9.38
C LEU A 16 3.06 4.06 10.75
N ASP A 17 1.77 4.42 10.79
CA ASP A 17 0.97 4.48 12.01
C ASP A 17 0.76 3.09 12.66
N ALA A 18 0.71 2.04 11.85
CA ALA A 18 0.72 0.65 12.32
C ALA A 18 2.10 0.17 12.84
N GLY A 19 3.12 1.04 12.79
CA GLY A 19 4.46 0.77 13.30
C GLY A 19 5.38 0.05 12.33
N LEU A 20 5.05 -0.02 11.03
CA LEU A 20 5.96 -0.60 10.04
C LEU A 20 7.09 0.39 9.72
N PRO A 21 8.35 -0.05 9.77
CA PRO A 21 9.44 0.79 9.33
C PRO A 21 9.40 0.97 7.82
N MET A 22 9.80 2.15 7.34
CA MET A 22 9.80 2.52 5.92
C MET A 22 10.57 1.52 5.04
N GLU A 23 11.65 0.93 5.56
CA GLU A 23 12.41 -0.09 4.83
C GLU A 23 11.60 -1.36 4.58
N GLU A 24 10.77 -1.77 5.55
CA GLU A 24 9.91 -2.94 5.40
C GLU A 24 8.77 -2.66 4.41
N ILE A 25 8.18 -1.46 4.48
CA ILE A 25 7.18 -1.00 3.51
C ILE A 25 7.77 -1.06 2.10
N ARG A 26 8.98 -0.50 1.89
CA ARG A 26 9.68 -0.55 0.59
C ARG A 26 9.86 -1.98 0.09
N ARG A 27 10.30 -2.92 0.94
CA ARG A 27 10.49 -4.33 0.56
C ARG A 27 9.18 -4.97 0.12
N LEU A 28 8.10 -4.76 0.88
CA LEU A 28 6.79 -5.34 0.62
C LEU A 28 6.16 -4.80 -0.67
N VAL A 29 6.21 -3.48 -0.88
CA VAL A 29 5.74 -2.85 -2.12
C VAL A 29 6.53 -3.32 -3.34
N THR A 30 7.86 -3.41 -3.20
CA THR A 30 8.73 -3.88 -4.30
C THR A 30 8.40 -5.32 -4.68
N ARG A 31 8.21 -6.19 -3.68
CA ARG A 31 7.84 -7.58 -3.90
C ARG A 31 6.45 -7.69 -4.56
N LEU A 32 5.46 -6.94 -4.07
CA LEU A 32 4.11 -6.94 -4.65
C LEU A 32 4.11 -6.47 -6.11
N GLY A 33 4.84 -5.38 -6.41
CA GLY A 33 4.99 -4.89 -7.78
C GLY A 33 5.71 -5.88 -8.69
N PHE A 34 6.74 -6.54 -8.18
CA PHE A 34 7.45 -7.60 -8.91
C PHE A 34 6.56 -8.82 -9.17
N GLU A 35 5.82 -9.30 -8.17
CA GLU A 35 4.87 -10.40 -8.30
C GLU A 35 3.76 -10.06 -9.30
N ALA A 36 3.25 -8.83 -9.30
CA ALA A 36 2.26 -8.37 -10.29
C ALA A 36 2.79 -8.39 -11.74
N VAL A 37 4.08 -8.11 -11.94
CA VAL A 37 4.72 -8.17 -13.27
C VAL A 37 4.96 -9.62 -13.70
N VAL A 38 5.42 -10.48 -12.78
CA VAL A 38 5.86 -11.84 -13.10
C VAL A 38 4.71 -12.85 -13.15
N ALA A 39 3.72 -12.73 -12.26
CA ALA A 39 2.58 -13.66 -12.19
C ALA A 39 1.45 -13.31 -13.18
N GLY A 40 1.57 -12.21 -13.93
CA GLY A 40 0.49 -11.69 -14.76
C GLY A 40 -0.65 -11.06 -13.94
N PRO A 41 -1.78 -10.66 -14.56
CA PRO A 41 -2.91 -10.02 -13.89
C PRO A 41 -3.69 -11.03 -13.03
N SER A 42 -3.04 -11.56 -12.00
CA SER A 42 -3.69 -12.25 -10.90
C SER A 42 -4.29 -11.18 -9.98
N PRO A 43 -5.49 -11.38 -9.40
CA PRO A 43 -6.05 -10.41 -8.48
C PRO A 43 -5.07 -10.19 -7.34
N LEU A 44 -4.61 -8.94 -7.18
CA LEU A 44 -3.71 -8.47 -6.15
C LEU A 44 -4.05 -9.01 -4.74
N GLY A 45 -5.31 -9.36 -4.51
CA GLY A 45 -5.80 -9.97 -3.27
C GLY A 45 -5.15 -11.30 -2.86
N THR A 46 -4.70 -12.16 -3.78
CA THR A 46 -4.17 -13.49 -3.39
C THR A 46 -2.72 -13.40 -2.92
N GLY A 47 -1.86 -12.70 -3.65
CA GLY A 47 -0.46 -12.46 -3.25
C GLY A 47 -0.36 -11.56 -2.02
N LEU A 48 -1.28 -10.59 -1.90
CA LEU A 48 -1.37 -9.74 -0.72
C LEU A 48 -1.69 -10.56 0.55
N LEU A 49 -2.70 -11.42 0.52
CA LEU A 49 -3.08 -12.22 1.69
C LEU A 49 -1.94 -13.13 2.16
N ASP A 50 -1.10 -13.60 1.25
CA ASP A 50 0.12 -14.35 1.58
C ASP A 50 1.19 -13.42 2.22
N LEU A 51 1.35 -12.20 1.68
CA LEU A 51 2.31 -11.21 2.14
C LEU A 51 1.98 -10.63 3.53
N VAL A 52 0.70 -10.47 3.86
CA VAL A 52 0.22 -9.90 5.14
C VAL A 52 -0.40 -10.94 6.08
N GLY A 53 -0.55 -12.20 5.65
CA GLY A 53 -1.26 -13.24 6.40
C GLY A 53 -0.68 -13.51 7.79
N ASP A 54 0.65 -13.50 7.90
CA ASP A 54 1.41 -13.69 9.15
C ASP A 54 1.52 -12.41 10.01
N ARG A 55 0.98 -11.27 9.55
CA ARG A 55 1.09 -9.98 10.26
C ARG A 55 -0.09 -9.75 11.22
N PRO A 56 0.14 -8.99 12.31
CA PRO A 56 -0.93 -8.69 13.25
C PRO A 56 -2.09 -7.94 12.58
N PRO A 57 -3.34 -8.14 13.06
CA PRO A 57 -4.54 -7.53 12.49
C PRO A 57 -4.45 -6.01 12.14
N PRO A 58 -3.87 -5.13 12.99
CA PRO A 58 -3.74 -3.71 12.65
C PRO A 58 -2.89 -3.44 11.40
N VAL A 59 -1.83 -4.24 11.20
CA VAL A 59 -0.96 -4.14 10.02
C VAL A 59 -1.69 -4.57 8.75
N ARG A 60 -2.51 -5.61 8.86
CA ARG A 60 -3.33 -6.10 7.74
C ARG A 60 -4.37 -5.06 7.30
N ALA A 61 -5.05 -4.44 8.26
CA ALA A 61 -6.01 -3.37 7.99
C ALA A 61 -5.33 -2.16 7.32
N ALA A 62 -4.18 -1.75 7.83
CA ALA A 62 -3.40 -0.65 7.25
C ALA A 62 -2.96 -0.95 5.80
N TRP A 63 -2.62 -2.20 5.49
CA TRP A 63 -2.28 -2.62 4.11
C TRP A 63 -3.45 -2.52 3.14
N LEU A 64 -4.66 -2.92 3.57
CA LEU A 64 -5.86 -2.78 2.75
C LEU A 64 -6.15 -1.31 2.46
N GLU A 65 -6.08 -0.46 3.49
CA GLU A 65 -6.31 0.98 3.34
C GLU A 65 -5.28 1.63 2.40
N THR A 66 -3.99 1.28 2.53
CA THR A 66 -2.93 1.74 1.63
C THR A 66 -3.19 1.35 0.17
N LEU A 67 -3.65 0.13 -0.08
CA LEU A 67 -3.94 -0.32 -1.44
C LEU A 67 -5.18 0.35 -2.04
N GLU A 68 -6.22 0.57 -1.23
CA GLU A 68 -7.37 1.36 -1.65
C GLU A 68 -6.90 2.76 -2.07
N ARG A 69 -6.04 3.42 -1.28
CA ARG A 69 -5.47 4.74 -1.61
C ARG A 69 -4.63 4.73 -2.90
N ILE A 70 -3.83 3.69 -3.15
CA ILE A 70 -2.99 3.58 -4.36
C ILE A 70 -3.83 3.30 -5.61
N THR A 71 -4.86 2.47 -5.50
CA THR A 71 -5.72 2.09 -6.64
C THR A 71 -6.77 3.14 -6.99
N THR A 72 -7.20 3.95 -6.01
CA THR A 72 -8.10 5.09 -6.25
C THR A 72 -7.37 6.39 -6.59
N MET A 73 -6.04 6.45 -6.42
CA MET A 73 -5.29 7.62 -6.88
C MET A 73 -5.39 7.74 -8.39
N PRO A 74 -5.91 8.87 -8.92
CA PRO A 74 -5.91 9.10 -10.36
C PRO A 74 -4.46 9.13 -10.83
N VAL A 75 -4.14 8.32 -11.83
CA VAL A 75 -2.83 8.38 -12.50
C VAL A 75 -2.71 9.78 -13.11
N PRO A 76 -1.76 10.63 -12.66
CA PRO A 76 -1.61 11.96 -13.24
C PRO A 76 -1.14 11.79 -14.69
N GLY A 77 -2.05 12.05 -15.65
CA GLY A 77 -1.77 12.01 -17.08
C GLY A 77 -2.38 10.84 -17.88
N ALA A 78 -3.38 10.13 -17.35
CA ALA A 78 -4.21 9.19 -18.13
C ALA A 78 -5.39 9.88 -18.82
#